data_AF-A0A3S0FIF4-F1
#
_entry.id   AF-A0A3S0FIF4-F1
#
_cell.length_a   1.000
_cell.length_b   1.000
_cell.length_c   1.000
_cell.angle_alpha   90.00
_cell.angle_beta   90.00
_cell.angle_gamma   90.00
#
_symmetry.space_group_name_H-M   'P 1'
#
loop_
_entity.id
_entity.type
_entity.pdbx_description
1 polymer ?
#
loop_
_entity_poly.entity_id
_entity_poly.type
_entity_poly.pdbx_seq_one_letter_code
_entity_poly.pdbx_strand_id
1 'polypeptide(L)'
;MIRRRNPSRSDGVVFVVLGLVLSKFSILDPIMAAQAHGEVVIAKWWIMMSSYFVYYGIFLMIWAPTAGHLMKLQPDTNKLDRKGLAIILLLSGLGLGSSLLVENYLNSLGYKF
;
A
#
# COMPACT_ATOMS: atom_id res chain seq x y z
N MET A 1 -22.76 18.91 -11.38
CA MET A 1 -21.79 18.02 -12.05
C MET A 1 -20.49 18.01 -11.25
N ILE A 2 -20.19 16.94 -10.52
CA ILE A 2 -18.88 16.79 -9.87
C ILE A 2 -17.89 16.35 -10.95
N ARG A 3 -17.00 17.25 -11.40
CA ARG A 3 -15.92 16.87 -12.31
C ARG A 3 -15.01 15.91 -11.55
N ARG A 4 -15.04 14.62 -11.90
CA ARG A 4 -14.04 13.65 -11.42
C ARG A 4 -12.69 14.10 -11.95
N ARG A 5 -11.83 14.61 -11.06
CA ARG A 5 -10.47 15.01 -11.40
C ARG A 5 -9.68 13.74 -11.69
N ASN A 6 -8.97 13.69 -12.83
CA ASN A 6 -8.02 12.60 -13.05
C ASN A 6 -6.95 12.64 -11.96
N PRO A 7 -6.58 11.48 -11.39
CA PRO A 7 -5.51 11.43 -10.42
C PRO A 7 -4.22 11.97 -11.04
N SER A 8 -3.53 12.83 -10.31
CA SER A 8 -2.30 13.50 -10.71
C SER A 8 -1.08 12.74 -10.20
N ARG A 9 0.08 12.96 -10.81
CA ARG A 9 1.36 12.39 -10.31
C ARG A 9 1.65 12.85 -8.88
N SER A 10 1.26 14.08 -8.53
CA SER A 10 1.39 14.63 -7.18
C SER A 10 0.55 13.86 -6.15
N ASP A 11 -0.64 13.37 -6.53
CA ASP A 11 -1.44 12.53 -5.63
C ASP A 11 -0.69 11.22 -5.32
N GLY A 12 0.02 10.68 -6.30
CA GLY A 12 0.91 9.54 -6.10
C GLY A 12 2.02 9.80 -5.07
N VAL A 13 2.67 10.95 -5.14
CA VAL A 13 3.69 11.35 -4.15
C VAL A 13 3.09 11.42 -2.74
N VAL A 14 1.90 12.00 -2.59
CA VAL A 14 1.20 12.07 -1.30
C VAL A 14 0.94 10.68 -0.74
N PHE A 15 0.47 9.74 -1.57
CA PHE A 15 0.26 8.36 -1.14
C PHE A 15 1.54 7.64 -0.74
N VAL A 16 2.65 7.84 -1.47
CA VAL A 16 3.95 7.29 -1.07
C VAL A 16 4.38 7.84 0.30
N VAL A 17 4.29 9.15 0.50
CA VAL A 17 4.65 9.78 1.78
C VAL A 17 3.79 9.25 2.93
N LEU A 18 2.47 9.15 2.73
CA LEU A 18 1.57 8.56 3.73
C LEU A 18 1.93 7.10 4.03
N GLY A 19 2.25 6.32 3.00
CA GLY A 19 2.70 4.94 3.15
C GLY A 19 3.98 4.84 3.99
N LEU A 20 4.98 5.66 3.71
CA LEU A 20 6.24 5.70 4.47
C LEU A 20 6.04 6.12 5.93
N VAL A 21 5.18 7.12 6.17
CA VAL A 21 4.81 7.55 7.53
C VAL A 21 4.13 6.41 8.28
N LEU A 22 3.20 5.69 7.64
CA LEU A 22 2.56 4.52 8.24
C LEU A 22 3.55 3.39 8.51
N SER A 23 4.51 3.14 7.60
CA SER A 23 5.57 2.15 7.79
C SER A 23 6.46 2.48 8.99
N LYS A 24 6.65 3.76 9.32
CA LYS A 24 7.35 4.15 10.55
C LYS A 24 6.62 3.60 11.78
N PHE A 25 5.32 3.84 11.90
CA PHE A 25 4.54 3.42 13.06
C PHE A 25 4.30 1.91 13.11
N SER A 26 4.26 1.23 11.95
CA SER A 26 3.90 -0.19 11.87
C SER A 26 5.09 -1.15 11.80
N ILE A 27 6.28 -0.65 11.49
CA ILE A 27 7.51 -1.47 11.36
C ILE A 27 8.62 -0.89 12.25
N LEU A 28 9.01 0.36 12.05
CA LEU A 28 10.19 0.94 12.73
C LEU A 28 9.97 1.14 14.24
N ASP A 29 8.88 1.76 14.64
CA ASP A 29 8.57 2.02 16.05
C ASP A 29 8.44 0.69 16.84
N PRO A 30 7.75 -0.35 16.32
CA PRO A 30 7.76 -1.69 16.88
C PRO A 30 9.16 -2.30 17.04
N ILE A 31 10.01 -2.25 16.01
CA ILE A 31 11.38 -2.78 16.08
C ILE A 31 12.17 -2.06 17.18
N MET A 32 12.09 -0.73 17.25
CA MET A 32 12.79 0.07 18.25
C MET A 32 12.30 -0.23 19.68
N ALA A 33 10.98 -0.35 19.87
CA ALA A 33 10.41 -0.67 21.18
C ALA A 33 10.78 -2.09 21.63
N ALA A 34 10.85 -3.05 20.71
CA ALA A 34 11.23 -4.41 21.02
C ALA A 34 12.73 -4.53 21.36
N GLN A 35 13.60 -3.73 20.73
CA GLN A 35 15.00 -3.58 21.13
C GLN A 35 15.16 -2.97 22.53
N ALA A 36 14.19 -2.16 22.97
CA ALA A 36 14.13 -1.58 24.31
C ALA A 36 13.45 -2.51 25.36
N HIS A 37 13.31 -3.82 25.07
CA HIS A 37 12.64 -4.81 25.92
C HIS A 37 11.14 -4.56 26.17
N GLY A 38 10.47 -3.77 25.32
CA GLY A 38 9.01 -3.67 25.34
C GLY A 38 8.36 -4.89 24.70
N GLU A 39 7.21 -5.33 25.22
CA GLU A 39 6.32 -6.22 24.47
C GLU A 39 5.75 -5.45 23.29
N VAL A 40 5.95 -5.97 22.08
CA VAL A 40 5.53 -5.31 20.86
C VAL A 40 4.69 -6.25 20.03
N VAL A 41 3.45 -5.83 19.79
CA VAL A 41 2.53 -6.51 18.89
C VAL A 41 2.63 -5.85 17.52
N ILE A 42 3.21 -6.57 16.56
CA ILE A 42 3.33 -6.07 15.19
C ILE A 42 2.05 -6.44 14.42
N ALA A 43 1.19 -5.45 14.20
CA ALA A 43 -0.07 -5.66 13.52
C ALA A 43 0.12 -5.76 11.99
N LYS A 44 0.08 -6.99 11.46
CA LYS A 44 0.26 -7.30 10.02
C LYS A 44 -0.62 -6.44 9.08
N TRP A 45 -1.84 -6.12 9.51
CA TRP A 45 -2.77 -5.28 8.77
C TRP A 45 -2.19 -3.90 8.44
N TRP A 46 -1.45 -3.29 9.38
CA TRP A 46 -0.83 -1.98 9.18
C TRP A 46 0.34 -2.01 8.21
N ILE A 47 1.10 -3.12 8.20
CA ILE A 47 2.16 -3.36 7.21
C ILE A 47 1.56 -3.44 5.80
N MET A 48 0.47 -4.22 5.65
CA MET A 48 -0.24 -4.34 4.38
C MET A 48 -0.79 -2.99 3.88
N MET A 49 -1.47 -2.24 4.76
CA MET A 49 -1.98 -0.89 4.46
C MET A 49 -0.87 0.06 4.02
N SER A 50 0.25 0.11 4.76
CA SER A 50 1.38 0.98 4.41
C SER A 50 1.99 0.63 3.05
N SER A 51 2.19 -0.66 2.80
CA SER A 51 2.72 -1.18 1.54
C SER A 51 1.80 -0.86 0.37
N TYR A 52 0.48 -1.00 0.56
CA TYR A 52 -0.51 -0.68 -0.44
C TYR A 52 -0.46 0.81 -0.83
N PHE A 53 -0.35 1.71 0.15
CA PHE A 53 -0.21 3.15 -0.12
C PHE A 53 1.06 3.47 -0.91
N VAL A 54 2.19 2.84 -0.58
CA VAL A 54 3.44 3.01 -1.33
C VAL A 54 3.28 2.52 -2.78
N TYR A 55 2.79 1.30 -2.99
CA TYR A 55 2.65 0.74 -4.34
C TYR A 55 1.63 1.49 -5.18
N TYR A 56 0.50 1.87 -4.58
CA TYR A 56 -0.52 2.68 -5.25
C TYR A 56 0.03 4.08 -5.59
N GLY A 57 0.79 4.68 -4.68
CA GLY A 57 1.45 5.96 -4.91
C GLY A 57 2.45 5.91 -6.07
N ILE A 58 3.33 4.91 -6.09
CA ILE A 58 4.27 4.66 -7.20
C ILE A 58 3.51 4.43 -8.50
N PHE A 59 2.43 3.65 -8.45
CA PHE A 59 1.58 3.40 -9.62
C PHE A 59 1.02 4.72 -10.18
N LEU A 60 0.51 5.61 -9.33
CA LEU A 60 0.02 6.91 -9.78
C LEU A 60 1.16 7.81 -10.28
N MET A 61 2.35 7.78 -9.69
CA MET A 61 3.48 8.58 -10.18
C MET A 61 3.89 8.19 -11.61
N ILE A 62 3.89 6.89 -11.92
CA ILE A 62 4.29 6.38 -13.23
C ILE A 62 3.13 6.53 -14.23
N TRP A 63 1.92 6.13 -13.85
CA TRP A 63 0.77 5.98 -14.75
C TRP A 63 -0.34 7.01 -14.57
N ALA A 64 -0.24 8.04 -13.73
CA ALA A 64 -1.33 9.04 -13.50
C ALA A 64 -2.05 9.54 -14.78
N PRO A 65 -1.35 9.91 -15.88
CA PRO A 65 -2.02 10.38 -17.09
C PRO A 65 -2.97 9.34 -17.70
N THR A 66 -2.66 8.05 -17.52
CA THR A 66 -3.42 6.91 -18.03
C THR A 66 -4.19 6.17 -16.94
N ALA A 67 -3.97 6.46 -15.66
CA ALA A 67 -4.60 5.81 -14.51
C ALA A 67 -6.13 5.98 -14.55
N GLY A 68 -6.61 7.15 -14.94
CA GLY A 68 -8.03 7.41 -15.16
C GLY A 68 -8.66 6.59 -16.29
N HIS A 69 -7.85 6.01 -17.20
CA HIS A 69 -8.28 5.04 -18.21
C HIS A 69 -8.11 3.59 -17.74
N LEU A 70 -7.08 3.31 -16.95
CA LEU A 70 -6.75 1.98 -16.42
C LEU A 70 -7.68 1.55 -15.28
N MET A 71 -8.24 2.50 -14.52
CA MET A 71 -9.20 2.25 -13.43
C MET A 71 -10.61 2.74 -13.78
N LYS A 72 -11.00 2.68 -15.06
CA LYS A 72 -12.37 3.01 -15.44
C LYS A 72 -13.35 1.98 -14.88
N LEU A 73 -14.45 2.48 -14.36
CA LEU A 73 -15.67 1.69 -14.19
C LEU A 73 -16.26 1.47 -15.58
N GLN A 74 -16.78 0.28 -15.84
CA GLN A 74 -17.51 -0.01 -17.07
C GLN A 74 -18.67 1.00 -17.22
N PRO A 75 -18.95 1.51 -18.43
CA PRO A 75 -20.13 2.34 -18.67
C PRO A 75 -21.38 1.59 -18.18
N ASP A 76 -22.25 2.27 -17.44
CA ASP A 76 -23.51 1.76 -16.89
C ASP A 76 -23.40 0.63 -15.84
N THR A 77 -22.21 0.34 -15.30
CA THR A 77 -22.07 -0.54 -14.15
C THR A 77 -21.09 0.01 -13.11
N ASN A 78 -21.33 -0.26 -11.82
CA ASN A 78 -20.36 0.00 -10.75
C ASN A 78 -19.17 -1.00 -10.77
N LYS A 79 -18.96 -1.71 -11.88
CA LYS A 79 -17.93 -2.74 -12.00
C LYS A 79 -16.66 -2.14 -12.58
N LEU A 80 -15.53 -2.49 -11.98
CA LEU A 80 -14.22 -2.14 -12.49
C LEU A 80 -13.94 -2.87 -13.82
N ASP A 81 -13.34 -2.19 -14.79
CA ASP A 81 -12.88 -2.84 -16.02
C ASP A 81 -11.83 -3.94 -15.70
N ARG A 82 -11.73 -4.96 -16.55
CA ARG A 82 -10.84 -6.13 -16.35
C ARG A 82 -9.39 -5.71 -16.08
N LYS A 83 -8.91 -4.66 -16.75
CA LYS A 83 -7.57 -4.12 -16.56
C LYS A 83 -7.39 -3.53 -15.16
N GLY A 84 -8.36 -2.76 -14.69
CA GLY A 84 -8.30 -2.19 -13.35
C GLY A 84 -8.44 -3.26 -12.27
N LEU A 85 -9.25 -4.30 -12.50
CA LEU A 85 -9.34 -5.45 -11.60
C LEU A 85 -8.00 -6.21 -11.52
N ALA A 86 -7.32 -6.41 -12.66
CA ALA A 86 -5.98 -6.99 -12.68
C ALA A 86 -4.95 -6.14 -11.93
N ILE A 87 -5.01 -4.81 -12.06
CA ILE A 87 -4.12 -3.89 -11.33
C ILE A 87 -4.39 -3.94 -9.82
N ILE A 88 -5.67 -3.96 -9.40
CA ILE A 88 -6.01 -4.09 -7.98
C ILE A 88 -5.50 -5.43 -7.43
N LEU A 89 -5.71 -6.54 -8.14
CA LEU A 89 -5.20 -7.84 -7.72
C LEU A 89 -3.67 -7.86 -7.62
N LEU A 90 -2.97 -7.24 -8.57
CA LEU A 90 -1.50 -7.12 -8.54
C LEU A 90 -1.04 -6.31 -7.32
N LEU A 91 -1.64 -5.14 -7.08
CA LEU A 91 -1.30 -4.28 -5.94
C LEU A 91 -1.59 -4.96 -4.59
N SER A 92 -2.71 -5.67 -4.49
CA SER A 92 -3.06 -6.47 -3.31
C SER A 92 -2.07 -7.62 -3.11
N GLY A 93 -1.66 -8.30 -4.18
CA GLY A 93 -0.64 -9.35 -4.15
C GLY A 93 0.72 -8.83 -3.69
N LEU A 94 1.15 -7.66 -4.17
CA LEU A 94 2.36 -6.99 -3.70
C LEU A 94 2.25 -6.63 -2.21
N GLY A 95 1.11 -6.10 -1.76
CA GLY A 95 0.88 -5.78 -0.35
C GLY A 95 0.98 -7.01 0.57
N LEU A 96 0.36 -8.13 0.16
CA LEU A 96 0.46 -9.40 0.87
C LEU A 96 1.90 -9.94 0.86
N GLY A 97 2.55 -9.98 -0.30
CA GLY A 97 3.93 -10.43 -0.44
C GLY A 97 4.89 -9.65 0.46
N SER A 98 4.73 -8.33 0.53
CA SER A 98 5.53 -7.48 1.40
C SER A 98 5.27 -7.73 2.88
N SER A 99 4.01 -7.98 3.29
CA SER A 99 3.73 -8.36 4.67
C SER A 99 4.38 -9.68 5.07
N LEU A 100 4.35 -10.70 4.20
CA LEU A 100 5.00 -11.99 4.45
C LEU A 100 6.53 -11.87 4.47
N LEU A 101 7.09 -11.02 3.60
CA LEU A 101 8.53 -10.77 3.56
C LEU A 101 9.00 -10.06 4.84
N VAL A 102 8.28 -9.02 5.27
CA VAL A 102 8.54 -8.32 6.53
C VAL A 102 8.39 -9.26 7.73
N GLU A 103 7.35 -10.10 7.72
CA GLU A 103 7.16 -11.12 8.74
C GLU A 103 8.32 -12.10 8.82
N ASN A 104 8.73 -12.68 7.68
CA ASN A 104 9.87 -13.61 7.63
C ASN A 104 11.18 -12.94 8.06
N TYR A 105 11.40 -11.69 7.67
CA TYR A 105 12.58 -10.93 8.06
C TYR A 105 12.61 -10.71 9.58
N LEU A 106 11.50 -10.29 10.17
CA LEU A 106 11.41 -10.06 11.61
C LEU A 106 11.45 -11.36 12.42
N ASN A 107 10.84 -12.44 11.94
CA ASN A 107 10.99 -13.78 12.51
C ASN A 107 12.46 -14.22 12.52
N SER A 108 13.22 -13.92 11.46
CA SER A 108 14.66 -14.23 11.40
C SER A 108 15.50 -13.46 12.42
N LEU A 109 14.99 -12.31 12.88
CA LEU A 109 15.59 -11.50 13.96
C LEU A 109 15.08 -11.90 15.36
N GLY A 110 14.21 -12.91 15.46
CA GLY A 110 13.67 -13.42 16.72
C GLY A 110 12.39 -12.73 17.22
N TYR A 111 11.79 -11.85 16.42
CA TYR A 111 10.50 -11.22 16.76
C TYR A 111 9.34 -12.21 16.58
N LYS A 112 8.31 -12.10 17.43
CA LYS A 112 7.07 -12.88 17.37
C LYS A 112 5.90 -11.96 17.03
N PHE A 113 4.94 -12.48 16.28
CA PHE A 113 3.76 -11.77 15.75
C PHE A 113 2.46 -12.28 16.35
#